data_AF-A0A2E0RZU4-F1
#
_entry.id   AF-A0A2E0RZU4-F1
#
_cell.length_a   1.000
_cell.length_b   1.000
_cell.length_c   1.000
_cell.angle_alpha   90.00
_cell.angle_beta   90.00
_cell.angle_gamma   90.00
#
_symmetry.space_group_name_H-M   'P 1'
#
loop_
_entity.id
_entity.type
_entity.pdbx_description
1 polymer ?
#
loop_
_entity_poly.entity_id
_entity_poly.type
_entity_poly.pdbx_seq_one_letter_code
_entity_poly.pdbx_strand_id
1 'polypeptide(L)'
;CGNGIRCFVSFGVNIGLLERDSASYSVETASGTLEVTPIWQNDQMVAASVNMGQPGFLSSEVPFVLEGYDAVEDHDLEIDGQHFAVSALSMGNPHAVTILDTPISGFDLAQIGPKIENHPMFPEQVNFEIINILNRDSIALRVWERGSGQTLACGTGACAAAVIAIKKGLVNNKVTVKLPGGDLEIHWENNSDVYMKGPIATVFQGRYDLN
;
A
#
# COMPACT_ATOMS: atom_id res chain seq x y z
N CYS A 1 0.78 5.46 -6.94
CA CYS A 1 -0.57 5.04 -6.50
C CYS A 1 -0.96 3.73 -7.17
N GLY A 2 -0.94 2.61 -6.44
CA GLY A 2 -1.29 1.29 -7.00
C GLY A 2 -2.78 1.08 -7.30
N ASN A 3 -3.69 1.81 -6.64
CA ASN A 3 -5.13 1.68 -6.90
C ASN A 3 -5.52 2.29 -8.25
N GLY A 4 -5.02 3.49 -8.54
CA GLY A 4 -5.34 4.21 -9.77
C GLY A 4 -4.84 3.51 -11.04
N ILE A 5 -3.70 2.82 -10.98
CA ILE A 5 -3.07 2.23 -12.18
C ILE A 5 -3.89 1.08 -12.78
N ARG A 6 -4.57 0.29 -11.93
CA ARG A 6 -5.47 -0.78 -12.39
C ARG A 6 -6.65 -0.19 -13.16
N CYS A 7 -7.24 0.88 -12.62
CA CYS A 7 -8.32 1.61 -13.26
C CYS A 7 -7.87 2.30 -14.56
N PHE A 8 -6.65 2.83 -14.60
CA PHE A 8 -6.07 3.48 -15.78
C PHE A 8 -5.94 2.51 -16.95
N VAL A 9 -5.40 1.30 -16.71
CA VAL A 9 -5.29 0.25 -17.73
C VAL A 9 -6.67 -0.20 -18.21
N SER A 10 -7.60 -0.46 -17.28
CA SER A 10 -8.97 -0.82 -17.65
C SER A 10 -9.65 0.26 -18.48
N PHE A 11 -9.46 1.54 -18.13
CA PHE A 11 -9.97 2.66 -18.91
C PHE A 11 -9.40 2.67 -20.32
N GLY A 12 -8.07 2.53 -20.46
CA GLY A 12 -7.39 2.47 -21.76
C GLY A 12 -7.91 1.34 -22.67
N VAL A 13 -8.17 0.15 -22.11
CA VAL A 13 -8.80 -0.94 -22.87
C VAL A 13 -10.24 -0.61 -23.23
N ASN A 14 -11.03 -0.08 -22.29
CA ASN A 14 -12.45 0.22 -22.51
C ASN A 14 -12.68 1.28 -23.59
N ILE A 15 -11.76 2.24 -23.77
CA ILE A 15 -11.85 3.25 -24.83
C ILE A 15 -11.16 2.82 -26.14
N GLY A 16 -10.62 1.60 -26.22
CA GLY A 16 -9.92 1.09 -27.40
C GLY A 16 -8.53 1.69 -27.64
N LEU A 17 -7.92 2.32 -26.63
CA LEU A 17 -6.54 2.83 -26.69
C LEU A 17 -5.51 1.72 -26.52
N LEU A 18 -5.84 0.67 -25.76
CA LEU A 18 -4.99 -0.47 -25.49
C LEU A 18 -5.61 -1.74 -26.10
N GLU A 19 -4.77 -2.58 -26.71
CA GLU A 19 -5.20 -3.90 -27.20
C GLU A 19 -5.62 -4.78 -26.03
N ARG A 20 -6.67 -5.57 -26.22
CA ARG A 20 -7.28 -6.36 -25.14
C ARG A 20 -6.54 -7.67 -24.84
N ASP A 21 -5.90 -8.24 -25.84
CA ASP A 21 -5.29 -9.58 -25.78
C ASP A 21 -3.83 -9.54 -25.28
N SER A 22 -3.39 -8.40 -24.74
CA SER A 22 -2.05 -8.28 -24.15
C SER A 22 -1.95 -9.08 -22.84
N ALA A 23 -0.86 -9.84 -22.70
CA ALA A 23 -0.57 -10.59 -21.49
C ALA A 23 -0.26 -9.68 -20.28
N SER A 24 0.35 -8.52 -20.54
CA SER A 24 0.58 -7.46 -19.57
C SER A 24 0.65 -6.10 -20.27
N TYR A 25 0.50 -5.03 -19.48
CA TYR A 25 0.67 -3.64 -19.92
C TYR A 25 1.76 -2.96 -19.09
N SER A 26 2.61 -2.17 -19.74
CA SER A 26 3.61 -1.33 -19.08
C SER A 26 3.07 0.09 -18.93
N VAL A 27 3.10 0.62 -17.72
CA VAL A 27 2.65 1.98 -17.42
C VAL A 27 3.80 2.76 -16.81
N GLU A 28 4.26 3.80 -17.51
CA GLU A 28 5.29 4.71 -17.01
C GLU A 28 4.69 5.61 -15.91
N THR A 29 5.38 5.71 -14.78
CA THR A 29 5.02 6.58 -13.66
C THR A 29 6.23 7.40 -13.23
N ALA A 30 6.01 8.43 -12.42
CA ALA A 30 7.11 9.21 -11.82
C ALA A 30 8.06 8.34 -10.95
N SER A 31 7.59 7.19 -10.46
CA SER A 31 8.37 6.24 -9.66
C SER A 31 8.93 5.08 -10.49
N GLY A 32 8.88 5.17 -11.82
CA GLY A 32 9.31 4.12 -12.75
C GLY A 32 8.16 3.43 -13.47
N THR A 33 8.51 2.47 -14.32
CA THR A 33 7.54 1.70 -15.11
C THR A 33 6.99 0.53 -14.31
N LEU A 34 5.66 0.42 -14.22
CA LEU A 34 4.97 -0.67 -13.55
C LEU A 34 4.31 -1.60 -14.57
N GLU A 35 4.40 -2.90 -14.33
CA GLU A 35 3.72 -3.92 -15.12
C GLU A 35 2.34 -4.23 -14.53
N VAL A 36 1.32 -4.28 -15.38
CA VAL A 36 -0.06 -4.58 -15.01
C VAL A 36 -0.57 -5.79 -15.80
N THR A 37 -0.87 -6.88 -15.12
CA THR A 37 -1.45 -8.10 -15.69
C THR A 37 -2.97 -8.06 -15.54
N PRO A 38 -3.76 -8.01 -16.63
CA PRO A 38 -5.21 -7.97 -16.56
C PRO A 38 -5.82 -9.32 -16.14
N ILE A 39 -6.95 -9.28 -15.44
CA ILE A 39 -7.75 -10.45 -15.11
C ILE A 39 -9.13 -10.28 -15.71
N TRP A 40 -9.48 -11.19 -16.62
CA TRP A 40 -10.67 -11.11 -17.46
C TRP A 40 -11.80 -12.02 -16.95
N GLN A 41 -13.03 -11.54 -17.04
CA GLN A 41 -14.25 -12.32 -16.88
C GLN A 41 -15.32 -11.79 -17.84
N ASN A 42 -15.93 -12.68 -18.65
CA ASN A 42 -16.99 -12.33 -19.62
C ASN A 42 -16.66 -11.07 -20.43
N ASP A 43 -15.47 -11.06 -21.00
CA ASP A 43 -14.95 -9.97 -21.81
C ASP A 43 -14.66 -8.63 -21.11
N GLN A 44 -14.79 -8.59 -19.78
CA GLN A 44 -14.52 -7.42 -18.97
C GLN A 44 -13.28 -7.62 -18.10
N MET A 45 -12.44 -6.60 -18.00
CA MET A 45 -11.34 -6.57 -17.04
C MET A 45 -11.91 -6.31 -15.64
N VAL A 46 -11.97 -7.34 -14.80
CA VAL A 46 -12.60 -7.27 -13.47
C VAL A 46 -11.59 -7.01 -12.34
N ALA A 47 -10.33 -7.29 -12.59
CA ALA A 47 -9.22 -7.07 -11.67
C ALA A 47 -7.90 -6.92 -12.44
N ALA A 48 -6.84 -6.53 -11.74
CA ALA A 48 -5.48 -6.62 -12.25
C ALA A 48 -4.52 -7.02 -11.14
N SER A 49 -3.43 -7.68 -11.52
CA SER A 49 -2.21 -7.77 -10.73
C SER A 49 -1.24 -6.68 -11.18
N VAL A 50 -0.58 -6.01 -10.24
CA VAL A 50 0.41 -4.97 -10.49
C VAL A 50 1.73 -5.42 -9.88
N ASN A 51 2.81 -5.42 -10.68
CA ASN A 51 4.16 -5.50 -10.14
C ASN A 51 4.49 -4.14 -9.52
N MET A 52 4.60 -4.10 -8.20
CA MET A 52 4.84 -2.90 -7.40
C MET A 52 6.34 -2.63 -7.17
N GLY A 53 7.21 -3.46 -7.74
CA GLY A 53 8.66 -3.40 -7.55
C GLY A 53 9.11 -3.97 -6.21
N GLN A 54 10.39 -3.79 -5.91
CA GLN A 54 11.00 -4.29 -4.68
C GLN A 54 10.76 -3.33 -3.51
N PRO A 55 10.57 -3.85 -2.29
CA PRO A 55 10.51 -3.02 -1.10
C PRO A 55 11.92 -2.57 -0.69
N GLY A 56 12.07 -1.27 -0.42
CA GLY A 56 13.29 -0.69 0.15
C GLY A 56 13.20 -0.58 1.66
N PHE A 57 14.24 -0.95 2.40
CA PHE A 57 14.24 -0.95 3.87
C PHE A 57 15.25 0.03 4.47
N LEU A 58 16.19 0.51 3.65
CA LEU A 58 17.30 1.30 4.13
C LEU A 58 16.88 2.75 4.38
N SER A 59 17.62 3.44 5.26
CA SER A 59 17.44 4.87 5.53
C SER A 59 17.50 5.74 4.29
N SER A 60 18.29 5.35 3.28
CA SER A 60 18.36 6.02 1.98
C SER A 60 17.11 5.84 1.11
N GLU A 61 16.25 4.86 1.40
CA GLU A 61 15.07 4.50 0.59
C GLU A 61 13.74 4.96 1.22
N VAL A 62 13.65 4.98 2.57
CA VAL A 62 12.46 5.37 3.35
C VAL A 62 12.53 6.83 3.85
N PRO A 63 13.54 7.59 3.44
CA PRO A 63 14.15 8.71 4.18
C PRO A 63 13.74 8.83 5.66
N PHE A 64 14.53 8.23 6.56
CA PHE A 64 14.38 8.44 8.01
C PHE A 64 15.69 8.88 8.67
N VAL A 65 15.58 9.48 9.86
CA VAL A 65 16.71 9.95 10.68
C VAL A 65 16.66 9.27 12.05
N LEU A 66 17.50 8.24 12.21
CA LEU A 66 17.78 7.58 13.49
C LEU A 66 19.27 7.25 13.57
N GLU A 67 19.96 7.76 14.58
CA GLU A 67 21.41 7.55 14.74
C GLU A 67 21.72 6.09 15.03
N GLY A 68 22.61 5.49 14.24
CA GLY A 68 23.03 4.09 14.40
C GLY A 68 22.07 3.04 13.83
N TYR A 69 21.01 3.46 13.12
CA TYR A 69 20.06 2.55 12.48
C TYR A 69 20.07 2.71 10.96
N ASP A 70 20.32 1.61 10.25
CA ASP A 70 20.22 1.56 8.78
C ASP A 70 18.85 1.11 8.29
N ALA A 71 18.04 0.48 9.16
CA ALA A 71 16.65 0.12 8.93
C ALA A 71 15.83 0.33 10.21
N VAL A 72 14.52 0.53 10.06
CA VAL A 72 13.58 0.68 11.18
C VAL A 72 12.82 -0.62 11.35
N GLU A 73 13.14 -1.37 12.39
CA GLU A 73 12.47 -2.63 12.73
C GLU A 73 12.04 -2.60 14.21
N ASP A 74 10.73 -2.59 14.46
CA ASP A 74 10.13 -2.50 15.81
C ASP A 74 10.72 -1.38 16.68
N HIS A 75 11.03 -0.24 16.07
CA HIS A 75 11.49 0.92 16.80
C HIS A 75 10.35 1.45 17.68
N ASP A 76 10.60 1.54 18.99
CA ASP A 76 9.63 2.07 19.93
C ASP A 76 9.52 3.59 19.79
N LEU A 77 8.41 4.04 19.22
CA LEU A 77 8.09 5.44 19.01
C LEU A 77 6.99 5.87 20.00
N GLU A 78 7.32 6.80 20.90
CA GLU A 78 6.35 7.38 21.83
C GLU A 78 5.65 8.59 21.21
N ILE A 79 4.30 8.55 21.14
CA ILE A 79 3.45 9.68 20.73
C ILE A 79 2.34 9.84 21.76
N ASP A 80 2.24 11.02 22.39
CA ASP A 80 1.26 11.32 23.45
C ASP A 80 1.25 10.29 24.60
N GLY A 81 2.40 9.72 24.97
CA GLY A 81 2.50 8.67 26.00
C GLY A 81 1.97 7.30 25.55
N GLN A 82 1.66 7.11 24.27
CA GLN A 82 1.40 5.81 23.66
C GLN A 82 2.65 5.34 22.91
N HIS A 83 2.97 4.06 23.04
CA HIS A 83 4.13 3.43 22.42
C HIS A 83 3.73 2.65 21.18
N PHE A 84 4.44 2.88 20.08
CA PHE A 84 4.23 2.21 18.79
C PHE A 84 5.51 1.50 18.38
N ALA A 85 5.46 0.16 18.24
CA ALA A 85 6.53 -0.58 17.57
C ALA A 85 6.42 -0.31 16.06
N VAL A 86 7.24 0.61 15.55
CA VAL A 86 7.24 1.03 14.16
C VAL A 86 8.26 0.23 13.37
N SER A 87 7.83 -0.37 12.26
CA SER A 87 8.70 -0.84 11.19
C SER A 87 8.51 0.03 9.96
N ALA A 88 9.59 0.39 9.26
CA ALA A 88 9.50 1.26 8.10
C ALA A 88 10.05 0.58 6.84
N LEU A 89 9.42 0.87 5.69
CA LEU A 89 9.91 0.52 4.37
C LEU A 89 9.40 1.50 3.31
N SER A 90 9.89 1.35 2.09
CA SER A 90 9.53 2.15 0.92
C SER A 90 9.01 1.24 -0.17
N MET A 91 7.90 1.65 -0.80
CA MET A 91 7.38 1.06 -2.04
C MET A 91 7.52 2.06 -3.21
N GLY A 92 8.57 2.90 -3.16
CA GLY A 92 8.72 4.12 -3.96
C GLY A 92 8.19 5.39 -3.25
N ASN A 93 7.59 5.21 -2.08
CA ASN A 93 7.19 6.24 -1.12
C ASN A 93 7.26 5.66 0.30
N PRO A 94 7.48 6.49 1.34
CA PRO A 94 7.78 6.00 2.69
C PRO A 94 6.53 5.53 3.44
N HIS A 95 6.67 4.40 4.14
CA HIS A 95 5.63 3.75 4.94
C HIS A 95 6.16 3.39 6.33
N ALA A 96 5.36 3.67 7.35
CA ALA A 96 5.57 3.31 8.74
C ALA A 96 4.42 2.41 9.19
N VAL A 97 4.73 1.17 9.53
CA VAL A 97 3.74 0.13 9.85
C VAL A 97 3.87 -0.23 11.33
N THR A 98 2.74 -0.23 12.03
CA THR A 98 2.64 -0.77 13.39
C THR A 98 1.61 -1.88 13.46
N ILE A 99 1.98 -2.98 14.11
CA ILE A 99 1.11 -4.10 14.41
C ILE A 99 0.53 -3.89 15.80
N LEU A 100 -0.79 -3.87 15.91
CA LEU A 100 -1.50 -3.72 17.18
C LEU A 100 -2.14 -5.06 17.58
N ASP A 101 -2.10 -5.36 18.87
CA ASP A 101 -2.87 -6.46 19.47
C ASP A 101 -4.33 -6.05 19.76
N THR A 102 -4.59 -4.75 19.82
CA THR A 102 -5.93 -4.20 20.02
C THR A 102 -6.64 -3.97 18.67
N PRO A 103 -7.98 -4.09 18.60
CA PRO A 103 -8.71 -3.90 17.36
C PRO A 103 -8.51 -2.51 16.74
N ILE A 104 -8.02 -2.46 15.51
CA ILE A 104 -7.74 -1.21 14.78
C ILE A 104 -9.00 -0.46 14.37
N SER A 105 -10.18 -1.10 14.38
CA SER A 105 -11.45 -0.50 13.97
C SER A 105 -11.87 0.68 14.87
N GLY A 106 -11.54 0.62 16.16
CA GLY A 106 -11.82 1.67 17.14
C GLY A 106 -10.65 2.63 17.38
N PHE A 107 -9.50 2.43 16.72
CA PHE A 107 -8.31 3.25 16.94
C PHE A 107 -8.52 4.67 16.40
N ASP A 108 -8.17 5.69 17.20
CA ASP A 108 -8.24 7.10 16.76
C ASP A 108 -7.03 7.47 15.89
N LEU A 109 -7.11 7.03 14.64
CA LEU A 109 -6.06 7.29 13.66
C LEU A 109 -5.99 8.77 13.27
N ALA A 110 -7.06 9.54 13.45
CA ALA A 110 -7.06 10.98 13.17
C ALA A 110 -6.29 11.77 14.23
N GLN A 111 -6.23 11.28 15.47
CA GLN A 111 -5.40 11.86 16.51
C GLN A 111 -3.91 11.57 16.31
N ILE A 112 -3.56 10.32 16.00
CA ILE A 112 -2.16 9.85 15.97
C ILE A 112 -1.51 10.00 14.59
N GLY A 113 -2.26 9.74 13.52
CA GLY A 113 -1.77 9.77 12.14
C GLY A 113 -0.98 11.03 11.77
N PRO A 114 -1.51 12.26 11.98
CA PRO A 114 -0.78 13.48 11.68
C PRO A 114 0.55 13.63 12.45
N LYS A 115 0.64 13.05 13.65
CA LYS A 115 1.82 13.16 14.50
C LYS A 115 2.94 12.26 14.02
N ILE A 116 2.61 11.05 13.57
CA ILE A 116 3.57 10.14 12.96
C ILE A 116 3.94 10.62 11.55
N GLU A 117 2.95 11.07 10.76
CA GLU A 117 3.18 11.65 9.42
C GLU A 117 4.24 12.76 9.46
N ASN A 118 4.19 13.64 10.47
CA ASN A 118 5.09 14.79 10.60
C ASN A 118 6.19 14.57 11.65
N HIS A 119 6.42 13.34 12.09
CA HIS A 119 7.41 13.06 13.12
C HIS A 119 8.82 13.43 12.62
N PRO A 120 9.69 14.08 13.43
CA PRO A 120 11.04 14.49 12.99
C PRO A 120 11.93 13.35 12.46
N MET A 121 11.63 12.11 12.86
CA MET A 121 12.27 10.91 12.31
C MET A 121 12.03 10.74 10.80
N PHE A 122 10.93 11.25 10.25
CA PHE A 122 10.55 11.15 8.84
C PHE A 122 10.57 12.55 8.20
N PRO A 123 11.75 13.06 7.77
CA PRO A 123 11.88 14.42 7.23
C PRO A 123 11.04 14.68 5.98
N GLU A 124 10.75 13.65 5.19
CA GLU A 124 9.89 13.74 4.00
C GLU A 124 8.42 13.36 4.28
N GLN A 125 8.04 13.32 5.55
CA GLN A 125 6.79 12.76 6.06
C GLN A 125 6.60 11.28 5.68
N VAL A 126 5.62 10.62 6.29
CA VAL A 126 5.41 9.16 6.10
C VAL A 126 3.94 8.81 6.02
N ASN A 127 3.61 7.76 5.27
CA ASN A 127 2.30 7.11 5.40
C ASN A 127 2.32 6.22 6.64
N PHE A 128 1.27 6.26 7.44
CA PHE A 128 1.21 5.47 8.67
C PHE A 128 0.11 4.42 8.59
N GLU A 129 0.49 3.14 8.66
CA GLU A 129 -0.39 1.99 8.66
C GLU A 129 -0.48 1.36 10.05
N ILE A 130 -1.70 1.15 10.52
CA ILE A 130 -1.98 0.28 11.68
C ILE A 130 -2.61 -1.02 11.18
N ILE A 131 -2.11 -2.15 11.67
CA ILE A 131 -2.60 -3.46 11.26
C ILE A 131 -2.91 -4.39 12.42
N ASN A 132 -3.90 -5.27 12.20
CA ASN A 132 -4.09 -6.47 13.01
C ASN A 132 -3.80 -7.70 12.16
N ILE A 133 -3.08 -8.67 12.73
CA ILE A 133 -2.97 -10.02 12.14
C ILE A 133 -4.26 -10.77 12.45
N LEU A 134 -5.01 -11.16 11.42
CA LEU A 134 -6.26 -11.89 11.59
C LEU A 134 -6.04 -13.40 11.58
N ASN A 135 -5.20 -13.86 10.65
CA ASN A 135 -4.72 -15.23 10.53
C ASN A 135 -3.51 -15.27 9.57
N ARG A 136 -3.03 -16.48 9.25
CA ARG A 136 -1.87 -16.69 8.38
C ARG A 136 -2.01 -16.13 6.97
N ASP A 137 -3.23 -15.91 6.49
CA ASP A 137 -3.50 -15.51 5.10
C ASP A 137 -4.22 -14.15 5.03
N SER A 138 -4.41 -13.45 6.15
CA SER A 138 -5.09 -12.15 6.13
C SER A 138 -4.72 -11.21 7.28
N ILE A 139 -4.72 -9.91 6.95
CA ILE A 139 -4.54 -8.81 7.88
C ILE A 139 -5.67 -7.78 7.69
N ALA A 140 -6.03 -7.08 8.75
CA ALA A 140 -6.84 -5.85 8.65
C ALA A 140 -5.91 -4.64 8.66
N LEU A 141 -6.24 -3.61 7.89
CA LEU A 141 -5.41 -2.41 7.77
C LEU A 141 -6.26 -1.13 7.77
N ARG A 142 -5.78 -0.11 8.47
CA ARG A 142 -6.18 1.29 8.30
C ARG A 142 -4.94 2.14 8.08
N VAL A 143 -5.09 3.21 7.31
CA VAL A 143 -3.97 4.05 6.89
C VAL A 143 -4.28 5.53 7.05
N TRP A 144 -3.28 6.28 7.48
CA TRP A 144 -3.18 7.72 7.38
C TRP A 144 -2.17 8.04 6.28
N GLU A 145 -2.66 8.53 5.14
CA GLU A 145 -1.81 8.83 3.99
C GLU A 145 -1.20 10.23 4.07
N ARG A 146 0.10 10.30 3.78
CA ARG A 146 0.86 11.54 3.68
C ARG A 146 0.15 12.53 2.76
N GLY A 147 -0.17 13.71 3.29
CA GLY A 147 -0.83 14.81 2.57
C GLY A 147 -2.32 14.59 2.24
N SER A 148 -2.90 13.44 2.58
CA SER A 148 -4.31 13.12 2.29
C SER A 148 -5.14 12.82 3.54
N GLY A 149 -4.50 12.39 4.62
CA GLY A 149 -5.18 11.96 5.84
C GLY A 149 -5.72 10.54 5.74
N GLN A 150 -6.77 10.23 6.50
CA GLN A 150 -7.35 8.89 6.50
C GLN A 150 -8.08 8.59 5.19
N THR A 151 -7.60 7.59 4.44
CA THR A 151 -8.22 7.13 3.19
C THR A 151 -8.89 5.76 3.38
N LEU A 152 -9.73 5.38 2.42
CA LEU A 152 -10.40 4.06 2.44
C LEU A 152 -9.49 2.93 1.99
N ALA A 153 -8.49 3.21 1.13
CA ALA A 153 -7.53 2.22 0.67
C ALA A 153 -6.26 2.87 0.11
N CYS A 154 -5.10 2.36 0.52
CA CYS A 154 -3.80 2.71 -0.04
C CYS A 154 -3.11 1.46 -0.59
N GLY A 155 -2.84 1.42 -1.91
CA GLY A 155 -2.23 0.25 -2.54
C GLY A 155 -0.78 0.00 -2.10
N THR A 156 0.04 1.06 -2.02
CA THR A 156 1.43 0.94 -1.55
C THR A 156 1.48 0.65 -0.04
N GLY A 157 0.57 1.22 0.76
CA GLY A 157 0.44 0.91 2.19
C GLY A 157 0.01 -0.53 2.46
N ALA A 158 -0.89 -1.09 1.64
CA ALA A 158 -1.23 -2.51 1.71
C ALA A 158 -0.02 -3.41 1.39
N CYS A 159 0.78 -3.05 0.38
CA CYS A 159 2.03 -3.74 0.06
C CYS A 159 3.00 -3.67 1.25
N ALA A 160 3.23 -2.48 1.79
CA ALA A 160 4.14 -2.25 2.90
C ALA A 160 3.76 -3.07 4.13
N ALA A 161 2.50 -3.02 4.54
CA ALA A 161 2.00 -3.78 5.67
C ALA A 161 2.13 -5.30 5.50
N ALA A 162 1.79 -5.82 4.32
CA ALA A 162 1.93 -7.24 4.02
C ALA A 162 3.40 -7.67 4.04
N VAL A 163 4.30 -6.89 3.42
CA VAL A 163 5.74 -7.15 3.42
C VAL A 163 6.29 -7.21 4.86
N ILE A 164 5.94 -6.26 5.73
CA ILE A 164 6.35 -6.29 7.14
C ILE A 164 5.82 -7.54 7.85
N ALA A 165 4.54 -7.87 7.69
CA ALA A 165 3.94 -9.04 8.32
C ALA A 165 4.58 -10.36 7.83
N ILE A 166 4.90 -10.45 6.54
CA ILE A 166 5.60 -11.60 5.93
C ILE A 166 7.03 -11.69 6.47
N LYS A 167 7.78 -10.58 6.47
CA LYS A 167 9.17 -10.52 6.96
C LYS A 167 9.27 -10.93 8.44
N LYS A 168 8.28 -10.57 9.24
CA LYS A 168 8.16 -10.99 10.66
C LYS A 168 7.68 -12.44 10.83
N GLY A 169 7.36 -13.15 9.75
CA GLY A 169 6.88 -14.53 9.80
C GLY A 169 5.50 -14.67 10.42
N LEU A 170 4.69 -13.59 10.49
CA LEU A 170 3.36 -13.58 11.11
C LEU A 170 2.27 -14.12 10.18
N VAL A 171 2.49 -13.97 8.87
CA VAL A 171 1.61 -14.42 7.79
C VAL A 171 2.42 -15.17 6.72
N ASN A 172 1.71 -15.82 5.80
CA ASN A 172 2.29 -16.50 4.63
C ASN A 172 2.67 -15.47 3.55
N ASN A 173 3.43 -15.89 2.54
CA ASN A 173 3.89 -15.01 1.45
C ASN A 173 2.77 -14.42 0.58
N LYS A 174 1.56 -15.00 0.64
CA LYS A 174 0.36 -14.53 -0.03
C LYS A 174 -0.71 -14.16 0.99
N VAL A 175 -1.14 -12.90 1.02
CA VAL A 175 -1.96 -12.33 2.10
C VAL A 175 -3.10 -11.49 1.53
N THR A 176 -4.29 -11.66 2.08
CA THR A 176 -5.41 -10.74 1.87
C THR A 176 -5.33 -9.59 2.87
N VAL A 177 -5.11 -8.38 2.38
CA VAL A 177 -5.17 -7.14 3.16
C VAL A 177 -6.59 -6.60 3.07
N LYS A 178 -7.26 -6.52 4.21
CA LYS A 178 -8.64 -6.00 4.34
C LYS A 178 -8.58 -4.51 4.68
N LEU A 179 -8.97 -3.66 3.74
CA LEU A 179 -9.08 -2.21 3.94
C LEU A 179 -10.56 -1.79 4.00
N PRO A 180 -10.89 -0.62 4.57
CA PRO A 180 -12.26 -0.09 4.54
C PRO A 180 -12.86 0.00 3.13
N GLY A 181 -12.04 0.28 2.11
CA GLY A 181 -12.43 0.39 0.70
C GLY A 181 -12.49 -0.93 -0.06
N GLY A 182 -12.17 -2.05 0.57
CA GLY A 182 -12.17 -3.38 -0.04
C GLY A 182 -10.86 -4.14 0.14
N ASP A 183 -10.86 -5.39 -0.32
CA ASP A 183 -9.75 -6.31 -0.14
C ASP A 183 -8.72 -6.19 -1.28
N LEU A 184 -7.44 -6.28 -0.91
CA LEU A 184 -6.31 -6.44 -1.83
C LEU A 184 -5.59 -7.75 -1.51
N GLU A 185 -5.12 -8.45 -2.53
CA GLU A 185 -4.27 -9.64 -2.38
C GLU A 185 -2.82 -9.22 -2.67
N ILE A 186 -1.94 -9.41 -1.69
CA ILE A 186 -0.51 -9.12 -1.80
C ILE A 186 0.26 -10.43 -1.84
N HIS A 187 1.22 -10.53 -2.75
CA HIS A 187 2.17 -11.63 -2.82
C HIS A 187 3.59 -11.08 -2.81
N TRP A 188 4.43 -11.58 -1.90
CA TRP A 188 5.83 -11.21 -1.83
C TRP A 188 6.67 -12.37 -1.30
N GLU A 189 7.74 -12.70 -2.02
CA GLU A 189 8.78 -13.61 -1.57
C GLU A 189 10.03 -12.80 -1.20
N ASN A 190 10.84 -13.33 -0.29
CA ASN A 190 12.02 -12.59 0.16
C ASN A 190 12.97 -12.31 -1.01
N ASN A 191 13.42 -11.06 -1.15
CA ASN A 191 14.22 -10.56 -2.28
C ASN A 191 13.54 -10.65 -3.66
N SER A 192 12.20 -10.67 -3.71
CA SER A 192 11.44 -10.54 -4.95
C SER A 192 10.71 -9.20 -5.03
N ASP A 193 10.13 -8.94 -6.20
CA ASP A 193 9.14 -7.88 -6.38
C ASP A 193 7.86 -8.21 -5.59
N VAL A 194 7.14 -7.17 -5.18
CA VAL A 194 5.81 -7.27 -4.56
C VAL A 194 4.76 -7.22 -5.65
N TYR A 195 3.82 -8.17 -5.62
CA TYR A 195 2.66 -8.18 -6.52
C TYR A 195 1.40 -7.83 -5.76
N MET A 196 0.66 -6.84 -6.26
CA MET A 196 -0.61 -6.41 -5.69
C MET A 196 -1.75 -6.69 -6.67
N LYS A 197 -2.69 -7.53 -6.26
CA LYS A 197 -3.93 -7.80 -7.00
C LYS A 197 -5.12 -7.12 -6.33
N GLY A 198 -5.95 -6.49 -7.14
CA GLY A 198 -7.19 -5.87 -6.65
C GLY A 198 -8.27 -5.71 -7.72
N PRO A 199 -9.53 -5.52 -7.29
CA PRO A 199 -10.66 -5.37 -8.19
C PRO A 199 -10.63 -4.03 -8.93
N ILE A 200 -11.44 -3.95 -9.99
CA ILE A 200 -11.71 -2.77 -10.80
C ILE A 200 -13.22 -2.64 -10.97
N ALA A 201 -13.75 -1.43 -10.79
CA ALA A 201 -15.16 -1.14 -11.04
C ALA A 201 -15.35 0.25 -11.65
N THR A 202 -16.12 0.34 -12.73
CA THR A 202 -16.62 1.62 -13.25
C THR A 202 -17.91 1.98 -12.51
N VAL A 203 -17.94 3.17 -11.89
CA VAL A 203 -19.12 3.64 -11.14
C VAL A 203 -20.11 4.35 -12.06
N PHE A 204 -19.65 5.32 -12.83
CA PHE A 204 -20.44 6.05 -13.84
C PHE A 204 -19.51 6.69 -14.89
N GLN A 205 -20.10 7.21 -15.95
CA GLN A 205 -19.44 8.08 -16.94
C GLN A 205 -20.28 9.35 -17.09
N GLY A 206 -19.63 10.49 -17.35
CA GLY A 206 -20.32 11.77 -17.48
C GLY A 206 -19.46 12.86 -18.12
N ARG A 207 -20.07 14.03 -18.36
CA ARG A 207 -19.39 15.24 -18.83
C ARG A 207 -19.40 16.27 -17.70
N TYR A 208 -18.24 16.89 -17.46
CA TYR A 208 -18.11 17.99 -16.51
C TYR A 208 -17.70 19.25 -17.28
N ASP A 209 -18.56 20.27 -17.25
CA ASP A 209 -18.29 21.54 -17.90
C ASP A 209 -17.43 22.40 -16.96
N LEU A 210 -16.20 22.72 -17.39
CA LEU A 210 -15.30 23.63 -16.67
C LEU A 210 -15.72 25.06 -16.98
N ASN A 211 -16.19 25.79 -15.96
CA ASN A 211 -16.44 27.23 -16.05
C ASN A 211 -15.14 28.03 -15.99
#